data_AF-A0A7Y0MIP0-F1
#
_entry.id   AF-A0A7Y0MIP0-F1
#
_cell.length_a   1.000
_cell.length_b   1.000
_cell.length_c   1.000
_cell.angle_alpha   90.00
_cell.angle_beta   90.00
_cell.angle_gamma   90.00
#
_symmetry.space_group_name_H-M   'P 1'
#
loop_
_entity.id
_entity.type
_entity.pdbx_description
1 polymer ?
#
loop_
_entity_poly.entity_id
_entity_poly.type
_entity_poly.pdbx_seq_one_letter_code
_entity_poly.pdbx_strand_id
1 'polypeptide(L)' 'FIDPGSPWQNGFIESFNAQFRREQLSGEIIDTMAEAKYLADEWKDIYNHERPHGSLDGMTPSNYWNQWTADHQLAIA' A
#
# COMPACT_ATOMS: atom_id res chain seq x y z
N PHE A 1 -4.90 4.40 -13.28
CA PHE A 1 -4.58 5.45 -14.25
C PHE A 1 -4.94 6.78 -13.62
N ILE A 2 -4.07 7.80 -13.73
CA ILE A 2 -4.34 9.15 -13.22
C ILE A 2 -4.44 10.06 -14.43
N ASP A 3 -5.53 10.78 -14.57
CA ASP A 3 -5.76 11.70 -15.67
C ASP A 3 -4.80 12.90 -15.57
N PRO A 4 -4.22 13.37 -16.69
CA PRO A 4 -3.40 14.57 -16.69
C PRO A 4 -4.17 15.77 -16.13
N GLY A 5 -3.58 16.46 -15.14
CA GLY A 5 -4.21 17.60 -14.49
C GLY A 5 -5.19 17.26 -13.37
N SER A 6 -5.28 16.00 -12.94
CA SER A 6 -6.21 15.53 -11.90
C SER A 6 -5.52 15.08 -10.61
N PRO A 7 -4.88 15.98 -9.83
CA PRO A 7 -4.13 15.62 -8.62
C PRO A 7 -5.01 14.96 -7.55
N TRP A 8 -6.32 15.22 -7.52
CA TRP A 8 -7.24 14.61 -6.56
C TRP A 8 -7.39 13.08 -6.72
N GLN A 9 -7.02 12.51 -7.87
CA GLN A 9 -7.01 11.06 -8.08
C GLN A 9 -5.80 10.37 -7.40
N ASN A 10 -4.84 11.15 -6.89
CA ASN A 10 -3.60 10.66 -6.28
C ASN A 10 -3.72 10.40 -4.76
N GLY A 11 -4.88 10.69 -4.15
CA GLY A 11 -5.04 10.68 -2.69
C GLY A 11 -4.68 9.36 -2.00
N PHE A 12 -4.92 8.22 -2.66
CA PHE A 12 -4.58 6.91 -2.11
C PHE A 12 -3.06 6.70 -1.98
N ILE A 13 -2.30 6.98 -3.03
CA ILE A 13 -0.84 6.80 -3.00
C ILE A 13 -0.16 7.87 -2.13
N GLU A 14 -0.74 9.08 -2.04
CA GLU A 14 -0.28 10.10 -1.10
C GLU A 14 -0.46 9.65 0.35
N SER A 15 -1.63 9.08 0.68
CA SER A 15 -1.90 8.54 2.01
C SER A 15 -0.96 7.39 2.37
N PHE A 16 -0.73 6.47 1.43
CA PHE A 16 0.23 5.37 1.58
C PHE A 16 1.64 5.88 1.89
N ASN A 17 2.16 6.80 1.06
CA ASN A 17 3.52 7.33 1.23
C ASN A 17 3.67 8.15 2.52
N ALA A 18 2.63 8.91 2.90
CA ALA A 18 2.63 9.65 4.16
C ALA A 18 2.68 8.71 5.37
N GLN A 19 1.99 7.57 5.29
CA GLN A 19 1.98 6.58 6.35
C GLN A 19 3.31 5.83 6.44
N PHE A 20 3.86 5.37 5.32
CA PHE A 20 5.18 4.75 5.27
C PHE A 20 6.27 5.66 5.85
N ARG A 21 6.23 6.96 5.49
CA ARG A 21 7.18 7.93 6.03
C ARG A 21 7.07 8.06 7.55
N ARG A 22 5.85 8.11 8.08
CA ARG A 22 5.59 8.31 9.51
C ARG A 22 5.98 7.08 10.32
N GLU A 23 5.62 5.90 9.83
CA GLU A 23 5.75 4.64 10.57
C GLU A 23 7.16 4.04 10.43
N GLN A 24 7.76 4.09 9.23
CA GLN A 24 9.08 3.49 8.98
C GLN A 24 10.20 4.54 8.96
N LEU A 25 10.13 5.53 8.06
CA LEU A 25 11.29 6.39 7.77
C LEU A 25 11.60 7.42 8.86
N SER A 26 10.60 7.79 9.66
CA SER A 26 10.78 8.80 10.72
C SER A 26 11.20 8.19 12.05
N GLY A 27 11.10 6.86 12.20
CA GLY A 27 11.46 6.13 13.41
C GLY A 27 12.85 5.48 13.36
N GLU A 28 13.38 5.26 12.16
CA GLU A 28 14.58 4.44 11.94
C GLU A 28 15.80 5.27 11.52
N ILE A 29 16.98 4.88 12.00
CA ILE A 29 18.26 5.31 11.44
C ILE A 29 18.65 4.27 10.38
N ILE A 30 18.77 4.72 9.13
CA ILE A 30 19.03 3.85 7.99
C ILE A 30 20.41 4.22 7.44
N ASP A 31 21.38 3.32 7.59
CA ASP A 31 22.77 3.57 7.21
C ASP A 31 23.07 3.13 5.77
N THR A 32 22.36 2.12 5.28
CA THR A 32 22.57 1.56 3.95
C THR A 32 21.32 1.46 3.11
N MET A 33 21.50 1.49 1.78
CA MET A 33 20.40 1.25 0.83
C MET A 33 19.84 -0.19 0.94
N ALA A 34 20.65 -1.14 1.40
CA ALA A 34 20.19 -2.53 1.59
C ALA A 34 19.19 -2.62 2.76
N GLU A 35 19.51 -1.98 3.88
CA GLU A 35 18.59 -1.87 5.03
C GLU A 35 17.32 -1.10 4.66
N ALA A 36 17.46 0.02 3.95
CA ALA A 36 16.32 0.80 3.48
C ALA A 36 15.32 -0.06 2.68
N LYS A 37 15.83 -0.91 1.78
CA LYS A 37 15.02 -1.82 0.97
C LYS A 37 14.38 -2.91 1.82
N TYR A 38 15.15 -3.53 2.71
CA TYR A 38 14.63 -4.57 3.59
C TYR A 38 13.47 -4.06 4.44
N LEU A 39 13.64 -2.91 5.12
CA LEU A 39 12.60 -2.30 5.95
C LEU A 39 11.38 -1.87 5.13
N ALA A 40 11.60 -1.38 3.90
CA ALA A 40 10.49 -1.05 3.00
C ALA A 40 9.71 -2.29 2.55
N ASP A 41 10.39 -3.40 2.28
CA ASP A 41 9.78 -4.66 1.88
C ASP A 41 8.99 -5.29 3.03
N GLU A 42 9.58 -5.34 4.22
CA GLU A 42 8.93 -5.81 5.44
C GLU A 42 7.66 -4.99 5.76
N TRP A 43 7.77 -3.66 5.74
CA TRP A 43 6.61 -2.81 6.02
C TRP A 43 5.50 -2.96 4.97
N LYS A 44 5.85 -3.10 3.69
CA LYS A 44 4.86 -3.35 2.62
C LYS A 44 4.15 -4.69 2.82
N ASP A 45 4.86 -5.71 3.26
CA ASP A 45 4.28 -7.03 3.50
C ASP A 45 3.20 -6.94 4.60
N ILE A 46 3.54 -6.32 5.72
CA ILE A 46 2.60 -6.05 6.82
C ILE A 46 1.42 -5.20 6.34
N TYR A 47 1.67 -4.12 5.61
CA TYR A 47 0.61 -3.23 5.11
C TYR A 47 -0.39 -3.96 4.20
N ASN A 48 0.10 -4.85 3.32
CA ASN A 48 -0.70 -5.53 2.31
C ASN A 48 -1.37 -6.82 2.80
N HIS A 49 -0.75 -7.53 3.75
CA HIS A 49 -1.17 -8.87 4.14
C HIS A 49 -1.72 -8.97 5.57
N GLU A 50 -1.36 -8.04 6.46
CA GLU A 50 -1.72 -8.13 7.88
C GLU A 50 -2.59 -6.96 8.35
N ARG A 51 -2.35 -5.75 7.83
CA ARG A 51 -3.02 -4.53 8.31
C ARG A 51 -4.48 -4.47 7.86
N PRO A 52 -5.45 -4.35 8.79
CA PRO A 52 -6.85 -4.11 8.43
C PRO A 52 -7.06 -2.64 8.03
N HIS A 53 -7.85 -2.40 6.96
CA HIS A 53 -8.16 -1.05 6.49
C HIS A 53 -9.66 -0.76 6.59
N GLY A 54 -10.01 0.31 7.29
CA GLY A 54 -11.42 0.71 7.46
C GLY A 54 -12.14 1.03 6.14
N SER A 55 -11.42 1.53 5.13
CA SER A 55 -11.97 1.76 3.79
C SER A 55 -12.21 0.48 2.98
N LEU A 56 -11.70 -0.66 3.46
CA LEU A 56 -11.86 -1.99 2.87
C LEU A 56 -12.67 -2.90 3.80
N ASP A 57 -13.59 -2.34 4.60
CA ASP A 57 -14.41 -3.08 5.57
C ASP A 57 -13.60 -3.93 6.56
N GLY A 58 -12.39 -3.46 6.91
CA GLY A 58 -11.48 -4.16 7.81
C GLY A 58 -10.64 -5.25 7.13
N MET A 59 -10.76 -5.45 5.81
CA MET A 59 -9.90 -6.36 5.07
C MET A 59 -8.49 -5.80 4.88
N THR A 60 -7.55 -6.69 4.65
CA THR A 60 -6.21 -6.35 4.15
C THR A 60 -6.29 -6.10 2.63
N PRO A 61 -5.39 -5.30 2.06
CA PRO A 61 -5.37 -5.05 0.62
C PRO A 61 -5.30 -6.33 -0.22
N SER A 62 -4.51 -7.32 0.23
CA SER A 62 -4.41 -8.61 -0.44
C SER A 62 -5.73 -9.39 -0.41
N ASN A 63 -6.45 -9.40 0.71
CA ASN A 63 -7.74 -10.09 0.80
C ASN A 63 -8.78 -9.42 -0.07
N TYR A 64 -8.84 -8.09 -0.04
CA TYR A 64 -9.72 -7.31 -0.91
C TYR A 64 -9.44 -7.60 -2.39
N TRP A 65 -8.16 -7.63 -2.79
CA TRP A 65 -7.76 -7.95 -4.16
C TRP A 65 -8.18 -9.36 -4.58
N ASN A 66 -7.98 -10.35 -3.70
CA ASN A 66 -8.37 -11.74 -3.98
C ASN A 66 -9.89 -11.87 -4.15
N GLN A 67 -10.67 -11.21 -3.28
CA GLN A 67 -12.12 -11.17 -3.39
C GLN A 67 -12.56 -10.49 -4.71
N TRP A 68 -12.02 -9.31 -4.98
CA TRP A 68 -12.33 -8.57 -6.21
C TRP A 68 -12.00 -9.39 -7.46
N THR A 69 -10.84 -10.05 -7.47
CA THR A 69 -10.39 -10.92 -8.58
C THR A 69 -11.32 -12.11 -8.79
N ALA A 70 -11.77 -12.74 -7.71
CA ALA A 70 -12.72 -13.84 -7.78
C ALA A 70 -14.07 -13.39 -8.37
N ASP A 71 -14.52 -12.19 -8.02
CA ASP A 71 -15.79 -11.63 -8.49
C ASP A 71 -15.70 -11.10 -9.95
N HIS A 72 -14.50 -10.70 -10.40
CA HIS A 72 -14.27 -10.03 -11.68
C HIS A 72 -13.35 -10.83 -12.62
N GLN A 73 -13.45 -12.17 -12.61
CA GLN A 73 -12.60 -13.07 -13.41
C GLN A 73 -12.54 -12.74 -14.93
N LEU A 74 -13.52 -12.02 -15.48
CA LEU A 74 -13.55 -11.57 -16.89
C LEU A 74 -12.88 -10.21 -17.14
N ALA A 75 -12.60 -9.41 -16.10
CA ALA A 75 -12.01 -8.07 -16.23
C ALA A 75 -10.46 -8.06 -16.19
N ILE A 76 -9.86 -9.21 -15.88
CA ILE A 76 -8.40 -9.39 -15.72
C ILE A 76 -7.79 -10.09 -16.95
N ALA A 77 -8.61 -10.71 -17.81
CA ALA A 77 -8.21 -11.32 -19.09
C ALA A 77 -8.22 -10.29 -20.23
#